data_AF-W1UUI2-F1
#
_entry.id   AF-W1UUI2-F1
#
_cell.length_a   1.000
_cell.length_b   1.000
_cell.length_c   1.000
_cell.angle_alpha   90.00
_cell.angle_beta   90.00
_cell.angle_gamma   90.00
#
_symmetry.space_group_name_H-M   'P 1'
#
loop_
_entity.id
_entity.type
_entity.pdbx_description
1 polymer ?
#
loop_
_entity_poly.entity_id
_entity_poly.type
_entity_poly.pdbx_seq_one_letter_code
_entity_poly.pdbx_strand_id
1 'polypeptide(L)'
;MRKRWLIYVLIGILFGIVDFYYQEFTQEIITSTIVWLVVAWSVWLIPIIPIVLYEAKISKSVLKSVLANILVWNVSVISYYMYIPIKLVFIGQSTMLEFYIYNYKSEFYWSNLKALIWHLISQDAPEWLVVAILGG
;
A
#
# COMPACT_ATOMS: atom_id res chain seq x y z
N MET A 1 -20.98 13.58 -2.25
CA MET A 1 -19.52 13.47 -2.44
C MET A 1 -18.84 12.87 -1.21
N ARG A 2 -18.94 13.49 -0.03
CA ARG A 2 -18.22 13.09 1.20
C ARG A 2 -18.31 11.60 1.58
N LYS A 3 -19.51 11.00 1.56
CA LYS A 3 -19.69 9.57 1.89
C LYS A 3 -19.00 8.60 0.92
N ARG A 4 -19.03 8.88 -0.39
CA ARG A 4 -18.42 8.01 -1.42
C ARG A 4 -16.90 8.07 -1.39
N TRP A 5 -16.36 9.28 -1.19
CA TRP A 5 -14.93 9.48 -1.08
C TRP A 5 -14.35 8.84 0.18
N LEU A 6 -15.12 8.81 1.28
CA LEU A 6 -14.77 8.03 2.46
C LEU A 6 -14.70 6.52 2.13
N ILE A 7 -15.63 5.99 1.33
CA ILE A 7 -15.60 4.59 0.89
C ILE A 7 -14.34 4.33 0.05
N TYR A 8 -13.92 5.25 -0.82
CA TYR A 8 -12.68 5.11 -1.59
C TYR A 8 -11.45 5.04 -0.68
N VAL A 9 -11.40 5.85 0.38
CA VAL A 9 -10.34 5.78 1.40
C VAL A 9 -10.34 4.42 2.09
N LEU A 10 -11.51 3.93 2.53
CA LEU A 10 -11.62 2.62 3.19
C LEU A 10 -11.20 1.48 2.25
N ILE A 11 -11.58 1.54 0.97
CA ILE A 11 -11.14 0.57 -0.04
C ILE A 11 -9.62 0.63 -0.19
N GLY A 12 -9.02 1.82 -0.28
CA GLY A 12 -7.58 1.96 -0.38
C GLY A 12 -6.85 1.38 0.83
N ILE A 13 -7.34 1.64 2.05
CA ILE A 13 -6.75 1.08 3.28
C ILE A 13 -6.78 -0.45 3.23
N LEU A 14 -7.96 -1.02 2.99
CA LEU A 14 -8.14 -2.47 2.94
C LEU A 14 -7.30 -3.11 1.83
N PHE A 15 -7.31 -2.49 0.63
CA PHE A 15 -6.53 -2.98 -0.50
C PHE A 15 -5.04 -2.95 -0.20
N GLY A 16 -4.48 -1.87 0.35
CA GLY A 16 -3.05 -1.82 0.69
C GLY A 16 -2.62 -2.89 1.68
N ILE A 17 -3.47 -3.23 2.67
CA ILE A 17 -3.19 -4.32 3.63
C ILE A 17 -3.26 -5.68 2.92
N VAL A 18 -4.25 -5.89 2.06
CA VAL A 18 -4.40 -7.14 1.30
C VAL A 18 -3.26 -7.31 0.29
N ASP A 19 -2.86 -6.24 -0.39
CA ASP A 19 -1.77 -6.24 -1.36
C ASP A 19 -0.46 -6.65 -0.70
N PHE A 20 -0.17 -6.21 0.53
CA PHE A 20 1.00 -6.68 1.28
C PHE A 20 1.09 -8.21 1.33
N TYR A 21 0.00 -8.89 1.70
CA TYR A 21 -0.04 -10.35 1.74
C TYR A 21 -0.01 -10.98 0.35
N TYR A 22 -0.64 -10.34 -0.62
CA TYR A 22 -0.62 -10.78 -2.01
C TYR A 22 0.79 -10.75 -2.60
N GLN A 23 1.55 -9.68 -2.36
CA GLN A 23 2.94 -9.57 -2.79
C GLN A 23 3.81 -10.62 -2.10
N GLU A 24 3.68 -10.81 -0.78
CA GLU A 24 4.41 -11.84 -0.02
C GLU A 24 4.15 -13.24 -0.61
N PHE A 25 2.88 -13.58 -0.85
CA PHE A 25 2.49 -14.86 -1.43
C PHE A 25 2.98 -15.06 -2.88
N THR A 26 2.87 -14.03 -3.73
CA THR A 26 3.22 -14.16 -5.15
C THR A 26 4.74 -14.20 -5.38
N GLN A 27 5.53 -13.54 -4.54
CA GLN A 27 6.99 -13.61 -4.60
C GLN A 27 7.53 -15.01 -4.30
N GLU A 28 6.85 -15.77 -3.44
CA GLU A 28 7.26 -17.16 -3.12
C GLU A 28 6.98 -18.15 -4.26
N ILE A 29 5.97 -17.87 -5.09
CA ILE A 29 5.48 -18.82 -6.10
C ILE A 29 5.95 -18.46 -7.51
N ILE A 30 6.04 -17.17 -7.83
CA ILE A 30 6.38 -16.68 -9.17
C ILE A 30 7.88 -16.39 -9.24
N THR A 31 8.63 -17.32 -9.83
CA THR A 31 10.09 -17.20 -9.95
C THR A 31 10.54 -16.23 -11.04
N SER A 32 9.71 -16.01 -12.07
CA SER A 32 10.02 -15.10 -13.16
C SER A 32 9.71 -13.66 -12.77
N THR A 33 10.72 -12.80 -12.63
CA THR A 33 10.58 -11.38 -12.29
C THR A 33 9.59 -10.63 -13.18
N ILE A 34 9.60 -10.87 -14.50
CA ILE A 34 8.70 -10.18 -15.44
C ILE A 34 7.24 -10.57 -15.18
N VAL A 35 6.97 -11.87 -14.99
CA VAL A 35 5.63 -12.39 -14.70
C VAL A 35 5.16 -11.86 -13.36
N TRP A 36 6.04 -11.86 -12.34
CA TRP A 36 5.72 -11.28 -11.04
C TRP A 36 5.37 -9.81 -11.17
N LEU A 37 6.14 -9.02 -11.92
CA LEU A 37 5.86 -7.59 -12.13
C LEU A 37 4.51 -7.38 -12.79
N VAL A 38 4.18 -8.12 -13.86
CA VAL A 38 2.87 -8.01 -14.53
C VAL A 38 1.72 -8.31 -13.56
N VAL A 39 1.86 -9.38 -12.78
CA VAL A 39 0.84 -9.83 -11.81
C VAL A 39 0.70 -8.83 -10.67
N ALA A 40 1.83 -8.39 -10.10
CA ALA A 40 1.91 -7.41 -9.02
C ALA A 40 1.30 -6.06 -9.44
N TRP A 41 1.45 -5.64 -10.69
CA TRP A 41 0.84 -4.40 -11.19
C TRP A 41 -0.64 -4.56 -11.55
N SER A 42 -1.03 -5.71 -12.11
CA SER A 42 -2.40 -5.92 -12.59
C SER A 42 -3.43 -5.92 -11.46
N VAL A 43 -3.06 -6.39 -10.27
CA VAL A 43 -3.97 -6.43 -9.11
C VAL A 43 -4.42 -5.03 -8.67
N TRP A 44 -3.62 -3.99 -8.91
CA TRP A 44 -3.96 -2.60 -8.58
C TRP A 44 -5.12 -2.05 -9.40
N LEU A 45 -5.41 -2.65 -10.57
CA LEU A 45 -6.56 -2.28 -11.38
C LEU A 45 -7.90 -2.70 -10.74
N ILE A 46 -7.88 -3.69 -9.84
CA ILE A 46 -9.09 -4.24 -9.19
C ILE A 46 -9.86 -3.16 -8.42
N PRO A 47 -9.26 -2.38 -7.51
CA PRO A 47 -9.97 -1.28 -6.84
C PRO A 47 -10.13 -0.06 -7.76
N ILE A 48 -9.17 0.22 -8.65
CA ILE A 48 -9.14 1.45 -9.45
C ILE A 48 -10.26 1.48 -10.50
N ILE A 49 -10.37 0.45 -11.34
CA ILE A 49 -11.35 0.39 -12.44
C ILE A 49 -12.79 0.66 -11.95
N PRO A 50 -13.33 -0.05 -10.95
CA PRO A 50 -14.71 0.18 -10.52
C PRO A 50 -14.90 1.58 -9.94
N ILE A 51 -13.92 2.14 -9.23
CA ILE A 51 -14.02 3.49 -8.63
C ILE A 51 -14.00 4.56 -9.72
N VAL A 52 -13.08 4.48 -10.67
CA VAL A 52 -12.96 5.43 -11.77
C VAL A 52 -14.22 5.40 -12.65
N LEU A 53 -14.70 4.21 -13.03
CA LEU A 53 -15.91 4.08 -13.84
C LEU A 53 -17.15 4.59 -13.10
N TYR A 54 -17.25 4.30 -11.80
CA TYR A 54 -18.36 4.76 -10.98
C TYR A 54 -18.35 6.29 -10.81
N GLU A 55 -17.19 6.89 -10.54
CA GLU A 55 -17.07 8.35 -10.41
C GLU A 55 -17.29 9.05 -11.76
N ALA A 56 -16.81 8.48 -12.88
CA ALA A 56 -17.09 8.99 -14.21
C ALA A 56 -18.59 8.99 -14.52
N LYS A 57 -19.29 7.91 -14.13
CA LYS A 57 -20.74 7.79 -14.35
C LYS A 57 -21.56 8.77 -13.51
N ILE A 58 -21.21 8.93 -12.23
CA ILE A 58 -21.98 9.75 -11.28
C ILE A 58 -21.63 11.23 -11.36
N SER A 59 -20.34 11.55 -11.48
CA SER A 59 -19.87 12.93 -11.45
C SER A 59 -19.83 13.59 -12.82
N LYS A 60 -19.84 12.79 -13.90
CA LYS A 60 -19.68 13.23 -15.29
C LYS A 60 -18.43 14.09 -15.48
N SER A 61 -17.39 13.87 -14.68
CA SER A 61 -16.17 14.67 -14.66
C SER A 61 -14.94 13.78 -14.71
N VAL A 62 -14.10 14.03 -15.72
CA VAL A 62 -12.79 13.38 -15.86
C VAL A 62 -11.91 13.72 -14.66
N LEU A 63 -11.84 15.00 -14.28
CA LEU A 63 -11.03 15.46 -13.14
C LEU A 63 -11.40 14.75 -11.83
N LYS A 64 -12.69 14.56 -11.53
CA LYS A 64 -13.10 13.86 -10.31
C LYS A 64 -12.74 12.37 -10.34
N SER A 65 -12.73 11.76 -11.53
CA SER A 65 -12.34 10.36 -11.71
C SER A 65 -10.84 10.18 -11.52
N VAL A 66 -10.03 11.09 -12.09
CA VAL A 66 -8.58 11.18 -11.85
C VAL A 66 -8.27 11.39 -10.37
N LEU A 67 -8.92 12.35 -9.72
CA LEU A 67 -8.71 12.60 -8.28
C LEU A 67 -9.13 11.41 -7.41
N ALA A 68 -10.19 10.68 -7.79
CA ALA A 68 -10.58 9.46 -7.09
C ALA A 68 -9.54 8.34 -7.26
N ASN A 69 -8.97 8.20 -8.46
CA ASN A 69 -7.88 7.26 -8.74
C ASN A 69 -6.64 7.59 -7.88
N ILE A 70 -6.15 8.83 -7.98
CA ILE A 70 -5.00 9.32 -7.20
C ILE A 70 -5.23 9.09 -5.71
N LEU A 71 -6.43 9.40 -5.20
CA LEU A 71 -6.77 9.20 -3.80
C LEU A 71 -6.66 7.72 -3.38
N VAL A 72 -7.32 6.82 -4.10
CA VAL A 72 -7.34 5.38 -3.76
C VAL A 72 -5.93 4.81 -3.81
N TRP A 73 -5.18 5.14 -4.87
CA TRP A 73 -3.85 4.62 -5.08
C TRP A 73 -2.89 5.11 -3.97
N ASN A 74 -2.87 6.40 -3.68
CA ASN A 74 -2.01 6.95 -2.62
C ASN A 74 -2.39 6.41 -1.23
N VAL A 75 -3.68 6.31 -0.92
CA VAL A 75 -4.13 5.72 0.35
C VAL A 75 -3.71 4.25 0.45
N SER A 76 -3.75 3.51 -0.66
CA SER A 76 -3.30 2.12 -0.72
C SER A 76 -1.81 1.98 -0.47
N VAL A 77 -0.99 2.81 -1.13
CA VAL A 77 0.47 2.85 -0.92
C VAL A 77 0.81 3.16 0.54
N ILE A 78 0.19 4.21 1.10
CA ILE A 78 0.41 4.57 2.51
C ILE A 78 -0.02 3.43 3.44
N SER A 79 -1.17 2.81 3.18
CA SER A 79 -1.67 1.71 4.00
C SER A 79 -0.76 0.48 3.95
N TYR A 80 -0.27 0.13 2.75
CA TYR A 80 0.71 -0.94 2.55
C TYR A 80 1.96 -0.71 3.40
N TYR A 81 2.59 0.48 3.27
CA TYR A 81 3.83 0.78 3.99
C TYR A 81 3.62 0.94 5.50
N MET A 82 2.47 1.45 5.93
CA MET A 82 2.12 1.53 7.35
C MET A 82 1.77 0.17 7.95
N TYR A 83 1.34 -0.79 7.13
CA TYR A 83 1.03 -2.13 7.60
C TYR A 83 2.28 -2.92 7.99
N ILE A 84 3.42 -2.67 7.34
CA ILE A 84 4.71 -3.31 7.64
C ILE A 84 5.12 -3.19 9.12
N PRO A 85 5.26 -1.98 9.71
CA PRO A 85 5.61 -1.85 11.11
C PRO A 85 4.51 -2.39 12.04
N ILE A 86 3.23 -2.32 11.64
CA ILE A 86 2.12 -2.90 12.41
C ILE A 86 2.27 -4.43 12.49
N LYS A 87 2.49 -5.11 11.36
CA LYS A 87 2.74 -6.55 11.31
C LYS A 87 3.95 -6.91 12.16
N LEU A 88 5.05 -6.17 12.04
CA LEU A 88 6.28 -6.45 12.79
C LEU A 88 6.11 -6.31 14.31
N VAL A 89 5.41 -5.28 14.78
CA VAL A 89 5.23 -5.03 16.21
C VAL A 89 4.20 -5.98 16.84
N PHE A 90 3.09 -6.27 16.16
CA PHE A 90 1.96 -6.99 16.76
C PHE A 90 1.91 -8.48 16.40
N ILE A 91 2.35 -8.85 15.20
CA ILE A 91 2.27 -10.23 14.68
C ILE A 91 3.65 -10.89 14.76
N GLY A 92 4.70 -10.13 14.46
CA GLY A 92 6.08 -10.61 14.39
C GLY A 92 6.42 -11.20 13.04
N GLN A 93 7.71 -11.15 12.70
CA GLN A 93 8.25 -11.76 11.49
C GLN A 93 9.64 -12.34 11.79
N SER A 94 9.78 -13.65 11.59
CA SER A 94 11.00 -14.40 11.94
C SER A 94 12.23 -13.94 11.16
N THR A 95 12.04 -13.43 9.94
CA THR A 95 13.12 -12.91 9.08
C THR A 95 13.65 -11.54 9.51
N MET A 96 13.02 -10.88 10.49
CA MET A 96 13.46 -9.57 11.01
C MET A 96 13.79 -9.60 12.52
N LEU A 97 14.03 -10.80 13.08
CA LEU A 97 14.42 -10.97 14.48
C LEU A 97 15.71 -10.21 14.83
N GLU A 98 16.61 -10.05 13.86
CA GLU A 98 17.89 -9.35 13.99
C GLU A 98 17.75 -7.85 14.31
N PHE A 99 16.60 -7.24 13.96
CA PHE A 99 16.35 -5.83 14.23
C PHE A 99 15.87 -5.56 15.66
N TYR A 100 15.64 -6.58 16.50
CA TYR A 100 15.12 -6.45 17.87
C TYR A 100 13.79 -5.67 17.99
N ILE A 101 13.06 -5.47 16.90
CA ILE A 101 11.77 -4.75 16.85
C ILE A 101 10.63 -5.62 17.41
N TYR A 102 10.87 -6.90 17.70
CA TYR A 102 9.86 -7.77 18.31
C TYR A 102 9.81 -7.69 19.85
N ASN A 103 10.86 -7.17 20.49
CA ASN A 103 10.92 -7.04 21.95
C ASN A 103 10.94 -5.56 22.35
N TYR A 104 9.79 -5.03 22.79
CA TYR A 104 9.66 -3.64 23.23
C TYR A 104 10.55 -3.27 24.43
N LYS A 105 11.11 -4.25 25.13
CA LYS A 105 12.07 -4.05 26.23
C LYS A 105 13.52 -4.02 25.77
N SER A 106 13.80 -4.24 24.48
CA SER A 106 15.15 -4.12 23.93
C SER A 106 15.60 -2.65 23.96
N GLU A 107 16.87 -2.42 24.29
CA GLU A 107 17.50 -1.10 24.32
C GLU A 107 17.35 -0.36 22.97
N PHE A 108 17.40 -1.10 21.86
CA PHE A 108 17.34 -0.54 20.50
C PHE A 108 15.95 -0.58 19.86
N TYR A 109 14.90 -0.96 20.59
CA TYR A 109 13.55 -1.12 20.00
C TYR A 109 13.06 0.16 19.32
N TRP A 110 13.06 1.28 20.05
CA TRP A 110 12.53 2.55 19.53
C TRP A 110 13.38 3.16 18.42
N SER A 111 14.71 3.02 18.51
CA SER A 111 15.60 3.49 17.45
C SER A 111 15.39 2.72 16.16
N ASN A 112 15.25 1.39 16.25
CA ASN A 112 15.10 0.52 15.08
C ASN A 112 13.71 0.66 14.46
N LEU A 113 12.65 0.76 15.28
CA LEU A 113 11.30 1.03 14.80
C LEU A 113 11.21 2.39 14.09
N LYS A 114 11.82 3.44 14.67
CA LYS A 114 11.85 4.76 14.03
C LYS A 114 12.64 4.73 12.72
N ALA A 115 13.80 4.08 12.70
CA ALA A 115 14.62 3.95 11.50
C ALA A 115 13.88 3.21 10.38
N LEU A 116 13.18 2.12 10.72
CA LEU A 116 12.32 1.39 9.79
C LEU A 116 11.22 2.30 9.22
N ILE A 117 10.41 2.92 10.08
CA ILE A 117 9.31 3.80 9.63
C ILE A 117 9.85 4.93 8.76
N TRP A 118 10.98 5.53 9.14
CA TRP A 118 11.62 6.58 8.36
C TRP A 118 12.09 6.09 7.00
N HIS A 119 12.68 4.90 6.93
CA HIS A 119 13.10 4.30 5.67
C HIS A 119 11.91 4.06 4.74
N LEU A 120 10.84 3.43 5.24
CA LEU A 120 9.63 3.16 4.46
C LEU A 120 9.00 4.45 3.90
N ILE A 121 8.96 5.52 4.70
CA ILE A 121 8.35 6.80 4.28
C ILE A 121 9.25 7.62 3.36
N SER A 122 10.57 7.62 3.60
CA SER A 122 11.50 8.52 2.90
C SER A 122 12.17 7.91 1.68
N GLN A 123 12.25 6.58 1.60
CA GLN A 123 12.93 5.87 0.51
C GLN A 123 11.94 5.06 -0.32
N ASP A 124 11.13 4.22 0.31
CA ASP A 124 10.31 3.26 -0.42
C ASP A 124 9.00 3.88 -0.95
N ALA A 125 8.20 4.49 -0.07
CA ALA A 125 6.90 5.05 -0.45
C ALA A 125 6.96 6.15 -1.54
N PRO A 126 7.93 7.09 -1.55
CA PRO A 126 7.89 8.23 -2.47
C PRO A 126 7.84 7.86 -3.95
N GLU A 127 8.58 6.84 -4.38
CA GLU A 127 8.54 6.37 -5.77
C GLU A 127 7.12 5.97 -6.17
N TRP A 128 6.45 5.20 -5.33
CA TRP A 128 5.10 4.71 -5.58
C TRP A 128 4.03 5.79 -5.48
N LEU A 129 4.21 6.79 -4.62
CA LEU A 129 3.33 7.96 -4.55
C LEU A 129 3.41 8.79 -5.84
N VAL A 130 4.61 8.94 -6.41
CA VAL A 130 4.78 9.63 -7.71
C VAL A 130 4.11 8.83 -8.83
N VAL A 131 4.31 7.51 -8.87
CA VAL A 131 3.62 6.64 -9.84
C VAL A 131 2.10 6.74 -9.70
N ALA A 132 1.58 6.77 -8.48
CA ALA A 132 0.15 6.92 -8.21
C ALA A 132 -0.44 8.24 -8.72
N ILE A 133 0.36 9.32 -8.70
CA ILE A 133 -0.05 10.63 -9.23
C ILE A 133 0.01 10.63 -10.76
N LEU A 134 1.06 10.05 -11.36
CA LEU A 134 1.26 10.04 -12.82
C LEU A 134 0.34 9.05 -13.54
N GLY A 135 0.03 7.91 -12.91
CA GLY A 135 -0.96 6.95 -13.39
C GLY A 135 -2.41 7.36 -13.10
N GLY A 136 -2.58 8.48 -12.40
CA GLY A 136 -3.82 9.14 -11.98
C GLY A 136 -4.68 9.66 -13.11
#